data_AF-A0A7X4LH69-F1
#
_entry.id   AF-A0A7X4LH69-F1
#
_cell.length_a   1.000
_cell.length_b   1.000
_cell.length_c   1.000
_cell.angle_alpha   90.00
_cell.angle_beta   90.00
_cell.angle_gamma   90.00
#
_symmetry.space_group_name_H-M   'P 1'
#
loop_
_entity.id
_entity.type
_entity.pdbx_description
1 polymer ?
#
loop_
_entity_poly.entity_id
_entity_poly.type
_entity_poly.pdbx_seq_one_letter_code
_entity_poly.pdbx_strand_id
1 'polypeptide(L)'
;MKPILTLALCSAAVLSGCASHSASSKDEKSAQPQNSVEALKTWDDAYGNCIQQAKTSQYAFPKDNQWFNSLDQTKKKNVVVYLYQEKMYGCSADETTALKQALTNDGNDTLLKFFTSVNVFEKPNTKLIEGVDQQQISAFAKQVPVFNLAYAAKQLNF
;
A
#
# COMPACT_ATOMS: atom_id res chain seq x y z
N MET A 1 63.15 -21.12 64.86
CA MET A 1 62.36 -20.02 65.47
C MET A 1 61.03 -19.92 64.72
N LYS A 2 59.89 -20.01 65.41
CA LYS A 2 58.57 -19.56 64.90
C LYS A 2 58.42 -18.08 65.29
N PRO A 3 57.77 -17.22 64.48
CA PRO A 3 56.38 -16.86 64.80
C PRO A 3 55.48 -16.55 63.57
N ILE A 4 54.20 -16.93 63.55
CA ILE A 4 52.95 -16.27 64.03
C ILE A 4 52.21 -15.51 62.92
N LEU A 5 50.94 -15.92 62.82
CA LEU A 5 49.76 -15.31 62.19
C LEU A 5 49.76 -13.78 62.04
N THR A 6 49.15 -13.30 60.96
CA THR A 6 48.27 -12.11 61.03
C THR A 6 46.97 -12.42 60.29
N LEU A 7 45.87 -12.10 60.96
CA LEU A 7 44.47 -12.33 60.61
C LEU A 7 43.89 -11.12 59.86
N ALA A 8 42.77 -11.38 59.18
CA ALA A 8 41.69 -10.44 58.79
C ALA A 8 41.92 -9.64 57.47
N LEU A 9 40.93 -9.40 56.60
CA LEU A 9 39.46 -9.52 56.66
C LEU A 9 38.90 -10.06 55.34
N CYS A 10 37.84 -10.86 55.43
CA CYS A 10 36.89 -11.05 54.34
C CYS A 10 36.08 -9.76 54.14
N SER A 11 36.08 -9.24 52.92
CA SER A 11 34.96 -8.43 52.41
C SER A 11 34.50 -9.06 51.11
N ALA A 12 33.35 -9.72 51.19
CA ALA A 12 32.60 -10.18 50.04
C ALA A 12 31.92 -8.98 49.38
N ALA A 13 32.12 -8.83 48.08
CA ALA A 13 31.19 -8.16 47.18
C ALA A 13 31.28 -8.87 45.83
N VAL A 14 30.45 -9.90 45.67
CA VAL A 14 30.16 -10.53 44.39
C VAL A 14 29.05 -9.71 43.75
N LEU A 15 29.35 -8.99 42.67
CA LEU A 15 28.35 -8.56 41.69
C LEU A 15 28.80 -9.01 40.30
N SER A 16 28.25 -10.17 39.95
CA SER A 16 27.96 -10.70 38.61
C SER A 16 28.22 -9.75 37.44
N GLY A 17 29.28 -10.03 36.68
CA GLY A 17 29.38 -9.65 35.28
C GLY A 17 28.65 -10.68 34.41
N CYS A 18 27.48 -10.32 33.89
CA CYS A 18 26.89 -11.00 32.74
C CYS A 18 27.08 -10.10 31.53
N ALA A 19 27.89 -10.55 30.58
CA ALA A 19 28.10 -9.91 29.29
C ALA A 19 26.77 -9.75 28.54
N SER A 20 26.45 -8.51 28.21
CA SER A 20 25.32 -8.16 27.36
C SER A 20 25.62 -8.54 25.91
N HIS A 21 25.20 -9.73 25.48
CA HIS A 21 24.98 -10.00 24.06
C HIS A 21 23.66 -9.32 23.66
N SER A 22 23.77 -8.16 23.04
CA SER A 22 22.68 -7.46 22.36
C SER A 22 22.26 -8.25 21.12
N ALA A 23 21.35 -9.21 21.32
CA ALA A 23 20.54 -9.74 20.22
C ALA A 23 19.57 -8.62 19.80
N SER A 24 19.84 -8.05 18.62
CA SER A 24 18.97 -7.12 17.93
C SER A 24 17.63 -7.80 17.65
N SER A 25 16.60 -7.47 18.44
CA SER A 25 15.21 -7.78 18.12
C SER A 25 14.82 -6.92 16.92
N LYS A 26 14.83 -7.52 15.74
CA LYS A 26 13.99 -7.01 14.65
C LYS A 26 12.56 -7.15 15.13
N ASP A 27 11.89 -6.03 15.33
CA ASP A 27 10.44 -5.97 15.53
C ASP A 27 9.76 -6.47 14.25
N GLU A 28 9.71 -7.78 14.10
CA GLU A 28 8.78 -8.43 13.20
C GLU A 28 7.41 -8.27 13.87
N LYS A 29 6.71 -7.19 13.51
CA LYS A 29 5.31 -6.96 13.89
C LYS A 29 4.53 -8.20 13.48
N SER A 30 4.30 -9.10 14.43
CA SER A 30 3.42 -10.24 14.20
C SER A 30 2.05 -9.65 13.89
N ALA A 31 1.60 -9.80 12.64
CA ALA A 31 0.27 -9.40 12.26
C ALA A 31 -0.69 -10.33 12.98
N GLN A 32 -1.17 -9.90 14.17
CA GLN A 32 -2.39 -10.50 14.71
C GLN A 32 -3.47 -10.37 13.63
N PRO A 33 -4.31 -11.40 13.43
CA PRO A 33 -5.42 -11.29 12.49
C PRO A 33 -6.27 -10.08 12.90
N GLN A 34 -6.29 -9.04 12.06
CA GLN A 34 -7.16 -7.89 12.30
C GLN A 34 -8.61 -8.35 12.15
N ASN A 35 -9.47 -7.99 13.11
CA ASN A 35 -10.91 -8.13 12.93
C ASN A 35 -11.40 -7.18 11.83
N SER A 36 -12.60 -7.43 11.32
CA SER A 36 -13.23 -6.69 10.23
C SER A 36 -13.37 -5.19 10.51
N VAL A 37 -13.54 -4.77 11.77
CA VAL A 37 -13.65 -3.34 12.13
C VAL A 37 -12.29 -2.63 12.01
N GLU A 38 -11.22 -3.25 12.50
CA GLU A 38 -9.86 -2.72 12.39
C GLU A 38 -9.38 -2.70 10.94
N ALA A 39 -9.67 -3.76 10.18
CA ALA A 39 -9.37 -3.84 8.76
C ALA A 39 -10.14 -2.78 7.96
N LEU A 40 -11.41 -2.54 8.29
CA LEU A 40 -12.22 -1.48 7.67
C LEU A 40 -11.64 -0.10 7.94
N LYS A 41 -11.24 0.19 9.18
CA LYS A 41 -10.60 1.46 9.51
C LYS A 41 -9.29 1.66 8.75
N THR A 42 -8.45 0.62 8.70
CA THR A 42 -7.17 0.65 7.98
C THR A 42 -7.38 0.91 6.49
N TRP A 43 -8.38 0.24 5.90
CA TRP A 43 -8.76 0.45 4.50
C TRP A 43 -9.31 1.85 4.24
N ASP A 44 -10.17 2.38 5.10
CA ASP A 44 -10.76 3.72 4.95
C ASP A 44 -9.68 4.80 5.00
N ASP A 45 -8.73 4.70 5.94
CA ASP A 45 -7.60 5.60 6.05
C ASP A 45 -6.72 5.55 4.78
N ALA A 46 -6.38 4.34 4.30
CA ALA A 46 -5.56 4.15 3.10
C ALA A 46 -6.26 4.67 1.84
N TYR A 47 -7.51 4.28 1.62
CA TYR A 47 -8.30 4.71 0.46
C TYR A 47 -8.56 6.23 0.49
N GLY A 48 -8.83 6.80 1.66
CA GLY A 48 -8.94 8.24 1.88
C GLY A 48 -7.66 8.99 1.48
N ASN A 49 -6.49 8.47 1.87
CA ASN A 49 -5.20 9.01 1.45
C ASN A 49 -5.01 8.94 -0.06
N CYS A 50 -5.39 7.84 -0.71
CA CYS A 50 -5.35 7.72 -2.17
C CYS A 50 -6.23 8.76 -2.87
N ILE A 51 -7.44 9.00 -2.35
CA ILE A 51 -8.32 10.05 -2.85
C ILE A 51 -7.65 11.43 -2.72
N GLN A 52 -7.02 11.73 -1.59
CA GLN A 52 -6.36 13.03 -1.40
C GLN A 52 -5.15 13.20 -2.32
N GLN A 53 -4.32 12.15 -2.48
CA GLN A 53 -3.23 12.15 -3.44
C GLN A 53 -3.75 12.41 -4.86
N ALA A 54 -4.79 11.70 -5.29
CA ALA A 54 -5.41 11.91 -6.58
C ALA A 54 -5.96 13.33 -6.75
N LYS A 55 -6.65 13.88 -5.74
CA LYS A 55 -7.22 15.25 -5.82
C LYS A 55 -6.15 16.34 -5.88
N THR A 56 -5.07 16.19 -5.13
CA THR A 56 -4.03 17.22 -4.99
C THR A 56 -2.86 17.06 -5.95
N SER A 57 -2.76 15.92 -6.64
CA SER A 57 -1.68 15.65 -7.59
C SER A 57 -1.63 16.69 -8.71
N GLN A 58 -0.45 17.31 -8.85
CA GLN A 58 -0.08 18.21 -9.93
C GLN A 58 0.77 17.48 -10.99
N TYR A 59 0.68 16.15 -11.05
CA TYR A 59 1.46 15.34 -11.98
C TYR A 59 1.27 15.84 -13.44
N ALA A 60 2.39 16.05 -14.13
CA ALA A 60 2.40 16.37 -15.55
C ALA A 60 2.18 15.09 -16.35
N PHE A 61 0.98 14.92 -16.91
CA PHE A 61 0.65 13.75 -17.69
C PHE A 61 1.55 13.67 -18.93
N PRO A 62 2.10 12.49 -19.28
CA PRO A 62 3.11 12.32 -20.34
C PRO A 62 2.50 12.44 -21.74
N LYS A 63 2.05 13.64 -22.08
CA LYS A 63 1.35 14.01 -23.33
C LYS A 63 2.23 13.90 -24.57
N ASP A 64 3.55 13.84 -24.44
CA ASP A 64 4.49 13.72 -25.56
C ASP A 64 4.85 12.26 -25.88
N ASN A 65 4.23 11.30 -25.18
CA ASN A 65 4.44 9.88 -25.44
C ASN A 65 3.91 9.49 -26.84
N GLN A 66 4.80 8.98 -27.69
CA GLN A 66 4.50 8.69 -29.10
C GLN A 66 3.39 7.65 -29.27
N TRP A 67 3.41 6.57 -28.50
CA TRP A 67 2.38 5.54 -28.56
C TRP A 67 1.02 6.11 -28.14
N PHE A 68 0.94 6.78 -27.00
CA PHE A 68 -0.29 7.38 -26.52
C PHE A 68 -0.85 8.38 -27.55
N ASN A 69 0.03 9.16 -28.19
CA ASN A 69 -0.35 10.11 -29.23
C ASN A 69 -0.83 9.47 -30.53
N SER A 70 -0.42 8.23 -30.83
CA SER A 70 -0.89 7.47 -32.00
C SER A 70 -2.34 6.99 -31.89
N LEU A 71 -2.90 6.98 -30.67
CA LEU A 71 -4.29 6.58 -30.43
C LEU A 71 -5.28 7.65 -30.93
N ASP A 72 -6.45 7.20 -31.37
CA ASP A 72 -7.58 8.10 -31.61
C ASP A 72 -8.07 8.74 -30.29
N GLN A 73 -8.85 9.82 -30.42
CA GLN A 73 -9.28 10.60 -29.25
C GLN A 73 -10.11 9.79 -28.25
N THR A 74 -10.96 8.88 -28.71
CA THR A 74 -11.78 8.03 -27.85
C THR A 74 -10.91 7.06 -27.06
N LYS A 75 -9.96 6.38 -27.72
CA LYS A 75 -8.99 5.50 -27.07
C LYS A 75 -8.11 6.25 -26.09
N LYS A 76 -7.67 7.48 -26.40
CA LYS A 76 -6.93 8.33 -25.46
C LYS A 76 -7.74 8.59 -24.19
N LYS A 77 -9.00 9.01 -24.31
CA LYS A 77 -9.90 9.25 -23.16
C LYS A 77 -10.05 7.99 -22.33
N ASN A 78 -10.33 6.85 -22.97
CA ASN A 78 -10.51 5.59 -22.26
C ASN A 78 -9.24 5.11 -21.56
N VAL A 79 -8.07 5.24 -22.19
CA VAL A 79 -6.78 4.90 -21.56
C VAL A 79 -6.54 5.76 -20.32
N VAL A 80 -6.82 7.06 -20.38
CA VAL A 80 -6.66 7.95 -19.21
C VAL A 80 -7.60 7.55 -18.07
N VAL A 81 -8.87 7.23 -18.36
CA VAL A 81 -9.81 6.76 -17.34
C VAL A 81 -9.38 5.41 -16.77
N TYR A 82 -8.95 4.47 -17.61
CA TYR A 82 -8.47 3.16 -17.18
C TYR A 82 -7.25 3.30 -16.25
N LEU A 83 -6.25 4.11 -16.64
CA LEU A 83 -5.08 4.37 -15.82
C LEU A 83 -5.47 4.99 -14.48
N TYR A 84 -6.40 5.94 -14.47
CA TYR A 84 -6.89 6.51 -13.23
C TYR A 84 -7.47 5.43 -12.31
N GLN A 85 -8.34 4.57 -12.83
CA GLN A 85 -8.92 3.46 -12.06
C GLN A 85 -7.84 2.48 -11.57
N GLU A 86 -6.87 2.13 -12.42
CA GLU A 86 -5.75 1.25 -12.07
C GLU A 86 -4.89 1.82 -10.95
N LYS A 87 -4.61 3.14 -10.98
CA LYS A 87 -3.83 3.80 -9.94
C LYS A 87 -4.60 3.94 -8.63
N MET A 88 -5.89 4.24 -8.70
CA MET A 88 -6.75 4.26 -7.51
C MET A 88 -6.86 2.88 -6.87
N TYR A 89 -7.07 1.83 -7.68
CA TYR A 89 -7.13 0.44 -7.20
C TYR A 89 -5.80 0.00 -6.57
N GLY A 90 -4.69 0.25 -7.26
CA GLY A 90 -3.36 -0.15 -6.79
C GLY A 90 -2.89 0.58 -5.53
N CYS A 91 -3.39 1.78 -5.27
CA CYS A 91 -2.94 2.62 -4.16
C CYS A 91 -3.31 2.06 -2.77
N SER A 92 -4.42 1.33 -2.65
CA SER A 92 -4.87 0.71 -1.39
C SER A 92 -5.14 -0.79 -1.55
N ALA A 93 -4.41 -1.46 -2.45
CA ALA A 93 -4.68 -2.84 -2.84
C ALA A 93 -4.45 -3.84 -1.69
N ASP A 94 -3.42 -3.62 -0.89
CA ASP A 94 -3.07 -4.48 0.24
C ASP A 94 -4.15 -4.38 1.33
N GLU A 95 -4.58 -3.17 1.68
CA GLU A 95 -5.64 -2.93 2.65
C GLU A 95 -6.99 -3.43 2.15
N THR A 96 -7.25 -3.31 0.84
CA THR A 96 -8.47 -3.85 0.21
C THR A 96 -8.51 -5.38 0.31
N THR A 97 -7.35 -6.03 0.13
CA THR A 97 -7.20 -7.47 0.29
C THR A 97 -7.39 -7.88 1.75
N ALA A 98 -6.77 -7.16 2.68
CA ALA A 98 -6.91 -7.40 4.12
C ALA A 98 -8.36 -7.23 4.59
N LEU A 99 -9.06 -6.19 4.11
CA LEU A 99 -10.48 -5.97 4.41
C LEU A 99 -11.34 -7.14 3.94
N LYS A 100 -11.15 -7.61 2.70
CA LYS A 100 -11.91 -8.75 2.16
C LYS A 100 -11.71 -10.01 3.01
N GLN A 101 -10.46 -10.27 3.41
CA GLN A 101 -10.12 -11.42 4.26
C GLN A 101 -10.76 -11.30 5.65
N ALA A 102 -10.65 -10.15 6.31
CA ALA A 102 -11.21 -9.92 7.63
C ALA A 102 -12.74 -10.02 7.64
N LEU A 103 -13.42 -9.45 6.63
CA LEU A 103 -14.88 -9.58 6.47
C LEU A 103 -15.33 -11.03 6.27
N THR A 104 -14.55 -11.82 5.53
CA THR A 104 -14.83 -13.24 5.31
C THR A 104 -14.62 -14.04 6.60
N ASN A 105 -13.51 -13.81 7.30
CA ASN A 105 -13.15 -14.55 8.52
C ASN A 105 -14.12 -14.27 9.67
N ASP A 106 -14.61 -13.03 9.78
CA ASP A 106 -15.58 -12.64 10.81
C ASP A 106 -17.03 -13.00 10.44
N GLY A 107 -17.27 -13.56 9.24
CA GLY A 107 -18.62 -13.90 8.77
C GLY A 107 -19.51 -12.67 8.52
N ASN A 108 -18.94 -11.53 8.12
CA ASN A 108 -19.67 -10.29 7.88
C ASN A 108 -20.17 -10.19 6.44
N ASP A 109 -21.08 -11.10 6.07
CA ASP A 109 -21.58 -11.26 4.69
C ASP A 109 -22.27 -10.01 4.14
N THR A 110 -22.93 -9.23 5.00
CA THR A 110 -23.62 -7.99 4.59
C THR A 110 -22.62 -6.96 4.09
N LEU A 111 -21.54 -6.70 4.83
CA LEU A 111 -20.51 -5.76 4.39
C LEU A 111 -19.71 -6.31 3.21
N LEU A 112 -19.39 -7.61 3.21
CA LEU A 112 -18.73 -8.26 2.07
C LEU A 112 -19.53 -8.09 0.77
N LYS A 113 -20.85 -8.31 0.83
CA LYS A 113 -21.76 -8.11 -0.31
C LYS A 113 -21.85 -6.65 -0.72
N PHE A 114 -21.92 -5.73 0.24
CA PHE A 114 -21.94 -4.29 -0.03
C PHE A 114 -20.69 -3.87 -0.81
N PHE A 115 -19.49 -4.14 -0.31
CA PHE A 115 -18.24 -3.77 -0.96
C PHE A 115 -18.05 -4.43 -2.33
N THR A 116 -18.51 -5.68 -2.48
CA THR A 116 -18.53 -6.37 -3.77
C THR A 116 -19.46 -5.67 -4.77
N SER A 117 -20.64 -5.24 -4.34
CA SER A 117 -21.63 -4.57 -5.22
C SER A 117 -21.15 -3.21 -5.76
N VAL A 118 -20.26 -2.54 -5.02
CA VAL A 118 -19.62 -1.29 -5.44
C VAL A 118 -18.21 -1.50 -6.02
N ASN A 119 -17.87 -2.77 -6.35
CA ASN A 119 -16.62 -3.17 -7.01
C ASN A 119 -15.33 -2.78 -6.26
N VAL A 120 -15.36 -2.61 -4.94
CA VAL A 120 -14.16 -2.24 -4.17
C VAL A 120 -13.06 -3.30 -4.27
N PHE A 121 -13.44 -4.58 -4.35
CA PHE A 121 -12.49 -5.70 -4.46
C PHE A 121 -12.05 -6.03 -5.88
N GLU A 122 -12.68 -5.40 -6.89
CA GLU A 122 -12.51 -5.78 -8.28
C GLU A 122 -11.50 -4.89 -8.98
N LYS A 123 -10.72 -5.48 -9.89
CA LYS A 123 -9.80 -4.73 -10.75
C LYS A 123 -10.58 -3.83 -11.73
N PRO A 124 -9.94 -2.77 -12.25
CA PRO A 124 -10.54 -1.91 -13.27
C PRO A 124 -11.07 -2.69 -14.48
N ASN A 125 -12.15 -2.19 -15.06
CA ASN A 125 -12.78 -2.81 -16.22
C ASN A 125 -11.90 -2.65 -17.47
N THR A 126 -11.34 -3.76 -17.94
CA THR A 126 -10.46 -3.79 -19.13
C THR A 126 -11.20 -3.52 -20.44
N LYS A 127 -12.55 -3.51 -20.46
CA LYS A 127 -13.32 -3.11 -21.65
C LYS A 127 -13.06 -1.68 -22.10
N LEU A 128 -12.62 -0.79 -21.20
CA LEU A 128 -12.24 0.58 -21.57
C LEU A 128 -11.07 0.58 -22.57
N ILE A 129 -10.17 -0.39 -22.44
CA ILE A 129 -8.95 -0.49 -23.24
C ILE A 129 -9.02 -1.64 -24.26
N GLU A 130 -10.23 -2.07 -24.62
CA GLU A 130 -10.43 -3.06 -25.66
C GLU A 130 -9.90 -2.53 -27.01
N GLY A 131 -9.15 -3.37 -27.74
CA GLY A 131 -8.52 -2.97 -29.00
C GLY A 131 -7.36 -1.98 -28.85
N VAL A 132 -6.81 -1.83 -27.64
CA VAL A 132 -5.57 -1.12 -27.35
C VAL A 132 -4.50 -2.14 -26.93
N ASP A 133 -3.26 -1.93 -27.37
CA ASP A 133 -2.12 -2.78 -27.02
C ASP A 133 -1.87 -2.79 -25.51
N GLN A 134 -2.03 -3.97 -24.90
CA GLN A 134 -1.90 -4.17 -23.45
C GLN A 134 -0.46 -4.01 -22.95
N GLN A 135 0.54 -4.38 -23.75
CA GLN A 135 1.94 -4.20 -23.38
C GLN A 135 2.29 -2.72 -23.32
N GLN A 136 1.79 -1.94 -24.28
CA GLN A 136 1.97 -0.50 -24.30
C GLN A 136 1.26 0.18 -23.13
N ILE A 137 0.03 -0.24 -22.79
CA ILE A 137 -0.67 0.25 -21.59
C ILE A 137 0.14 -0.05 -20.34
N SER A 138 0.63 -1.29 -20.17
CA SER A 138 1.43 -1.66 -19.01
C SER A 138 2.73 -0.85 -18.92
N ALA A 139 3.43 -0.65 -20.04
CA ALA A 139 4.65 0.16 -20.10
C ALA A 139 4.39 1.64 -19.77
N PHE A 140 3.26 2.17 -20.25
CA PHE A 140 2.84 3.54 -19.98
C PHE A 140 2.38 3.72 -18.53
N ALA A 141 1.62 2.76 -17.99
CA ALA A 141 1.16 2.76 -16.61
C ALA A 141 2.33 2.83 -15.62
N LYS A 142 3.48 2.21 -15.90
CA LYS A 142 4.67 2.29 -15.03
C LYS A 142 5.20 3.72 -14.85
N GLN A 143 4.91 4.61 -15.79
CA GLN A 143 5.36 6.01 -15.75
C GLN A 143 4.35 6.92 -15.04
N VAL A 144 3.12 6.48 -14.85
CA VAL A 144 2.02 7.28 -14.32
C VAL A 144 1.81 6.93 -12.84
N PRO A 145 2.02 7.86 -11.89
CA PRO A 145 1.66 7.66 -10.48
C PRO A 145 0.15 7.87 -10.28
N VAL A 146 -0.33 7.84 -9.03
CA VAL A 146 -1.67 8.36 -8.70
C VAL A 146 -1.75 9.83 -9.15
N PHE A 147 -2.80 10.17 -9.88
CA PHE A 147 -2.92 11.48 -10.53
C PHE A 147 -4.34 12.03 -10.47
N ASN A 148 -4.44 13.34 -10.68
CA ASN A 148 -5.72 14.03 -10.78
C ASN A 148 -6.30 13.86 -12.20
N LEU A 149 -7.41 13.15 -12.31
CA LEU A 149 -8.07 12.89 -13.60
C LEU A 149 -8.52 14.19 -14.30
N ALA A 150 -9.08 15.15 -13.57
CA ALA A 150 -9.53 16.42 -14.14
C ALA A 150 -8.35 17.27 -14.62
N TYR A 151 -7.24 17.27 -13.89
CA TYR A 151 -6.03 17.98 -14.29
C TYR A 151 -5.39 17.35 -15.53
N ALA A 152 -5.32 16.01 -15.60
CA ALA A 152 -4.86 15.30 -16.80
C ALA A 152 -5.77 15.58 -18.01
N ALA A 153 -7.09 15.56 -17.84
CA ALA A 153 -8.03 15.89 -18.91
C ALA A 153 -7.82 17.32 -19.44
N LYS A 154 -7.56 18.28 -18.56
CA LYS A 154 -7.22 19.67 -18.93
C LYS A 154 -5.92 19.75 -19.72
N GLN A 155 -4.86 19.05 -19.29
CA GLN A 155 -3.58 19.02 -19.99
C GLN A 155 -3.68 18.42 -21.41
N LEU A 156 -4.60 17.48 -21.59
CA LEU A 156 -4.81 16.74 -22.84
C LEU A 156 -5.87 17.37 -23.76
N ASN A 157 -6.52 18.47 -23.33
CA ASN A 157 -7.57 19.17 -24.08
C ASN A 157 -8.76 18.26 -24.44
N PHE A 158 -9.27 17.51 -23.47
CA PHE A 158 -10.40 16.59 -23.65
C PHE A 158 -11.78 17.19 -23.44
#